data_AF-A0A060C305-F1
#
_entry.id   AF-A0A060C305-F1
#
_cell.length_a   1.000
_cell.length_b   1.000
_cell.length_c   1.000
_cell.angle_alpha   90.00
_cell.angle_beta   90.00
_cell.angle_gamma   90.00
#
_symmetry.space_group_name_H-M   'P 1'
#
loop_
_entity.id
_entity.type
_entity.pdbx_description
1 polymer ?
#
loop_
_entity_poly.entity_id
_entity_poly.type
_entity_poly.pdbx_seq_one_letter_code
_entity_poly.pdbx_strand_id
1 'polypeptide(L)'
;MKKAILVTAYKDIPSLINLIDFFDLNFNFYIHVDKKQKFDSSLFYNKKNVFIYSKYTVNWGGMNHLKAILFLANEALKNSENNYFHLITGEDFPIKPVSYFLDIDIQKNYLEYFEVP
;
A
#
# COMPACT_ATOMS: atom_id res chain seq x y z
N MET A 1 8.46 16.03 2.34
CA MET A 1 7.19 15.43 1.85
C MET A 1 7.49 13.98 1.49
N LYS A 2 6.53 13.09 1.67
CA LYS A 2 6.67 11.65 1.54
C LYS A 2 5.66 11.10 0.54
N LYS A 3 5.92 9.90 0.02
CA LYS A 3 4.97 9.17 -0.83
C LYS A 3 4.23 8.13 0.00
N ALA A 4 2.96 7.87 -0.29
CA ALA A 4 2.16 6.85 0.36
C ALA A 4 2.12 5.59 -0.51
N ILE A 5 2.29 4.42 0.10
CA ILE A 5 2.11 3.13 -0.54
C ILE A 5 0.90 2.47 0.12
N LEU A 6 -0.18 2.34 -0.65
CA LEU A 6 -1.41 1.66 -0.26
C LEU A 6 -1.28 0.18 -0.66
N VAL A 7 -1.31 -0.71 0.33
CA VAL A 7 -1.07 -2.14 0.12
C VAL A 7 -2.30 -2.94 0.54
N THR A 8 -2.88 -3.73 -0.36
CA THR A 8 -3.80 -4.80 0.02
C THR A 8 -3.07 -6.14 0.11
N ALA A 9 -3.01 -6.72 1.29
CA ALA A 9 -2.23 -7.93 1.60
C ALA A 9 -3.13 -9.08 2.09
N TYR A 10 -2.66 -10.30 1.84
CA TYR A 10 -3.44 -11.52 2.11
C TYR A 10 -2.64 -12.57 2.89
N LYS A 11 -1.67 -13.26 2.29
CA LYS A 11 -1.13 -14.50 2.87
C LYS A 11 0.35 -14.45 3.23
N ASP A 12 1.17 -13.79 2.42
CA ASP A 12 2.64 -13.86 2.53
C ASP A 12 3.20 -12.67 3.32
N ILE A 13 3.37 -12.88 4.63
CA ILE A 13 3.91 -11.86 5.54
C ILE A 13 5.42 -11.65 5.33
N PRO A 14 6.26 -12.68 5.15
CA PRO A 14 7.67 -12.48 4.79
C PRO A 14 7.87 -11.61 3.55
N SER A 15 7.12 -11.86 2.47
CA SER A 15 7.23 -11.04 1.25
C SER A 15 6.78 -9.60 1.48
N LEU A 16 5.73 -9.39 2.28
CA LEU A 16 5.31 -8.05 2.69
C LEU A 16 6.38 -7.32 3.51
N ILE A 17 7.08 -8.01 4.42
CA ILE A 17 8.21 -7.44 5.18
C ILE A 17 9.34 -7.03 4.24
N ASN A 18 9.72 -7.92 3.30
CA ASN A 18 10.76 -7.61 2.30
C ASN A 18 10.37 -6.40 1.44
N LEU A 19 9.11 -6.32 1.02
CA LEU A 19 8.58 -5.17 0.29
C LEU A 19 8.70 -3.88 1.11
N ILE A 20 8.36 -3.90 2.40
CA ILE A 20 8.46 -2.73 3.27
C ILE A 20 9.93 -2.33 3.50
N ASP A 21 10.80 -3.31 3.74
CA ASP A 21 12.23 -3.09 4.01
C ASP A 21 13.01 -2.63 2.77
N PHE A 22 12.48 -2.87 1.56
CA PHE A 22 13.04 -2.33 0.33
C PHE A 22 12.97 -0.79 0.27
N PHE A 23 11.92 -0.19 0.84
CA PHE A 23 11.73 1.27 0.82
C PHE A 23 12.26 1.93 2.10
N ASP A 24 12.61 3.22 2.00
CA ASP A 24 13.11 4.01 3.11
C ASP A 24 12.02 4.86 3.79
N LEU A 25 12.43 5.73 4.73
CA LEU A 25 11.52 6.60 5.50
C LEU A 25 10.85 7.71 4.68
N ASN A 26 11.19 7.88 3.39
CA ASN A 26 10.48 8.78 2.48
C ASN A 26 9.11 8.21 2.05
N PHE A 27 8.81 6.96 2.42
CA PHE A 27 7.56 6.29 2.12
C PHE A 27 6.77 5.97 3.39
N ASN A 28 5.46 6.25 3.37
CA ASN A 28 4.51 5.82 4.39
C ASN A 28 3.68 4.65 3.84
N PHE A 29 3.66 3.53 4.54
CA PHE A 29 2.89 2.35 4.17
C PHE A 29 1.55 2.32 4.89
N TYR A 30 0.48 2.14 4.12
CA TYR A 30 -0.87 1.93 4.61
C TYR A 30 -1.33 0.57 4.13
N ILE A 31 -1.44 -0.38 5.05
CA ILE A 31 -1.60 -1.79 4.72
C ILE A 31 -2.95 -2.27 5.23
N HIS A 32 -3.76 -2.81 4.32
CA HIS A 32 -4.96 -3.56 4.69
C HIS A 32 -4.66 -5.05 4.56
N VAL A 33 -4.70 -5.76 5.67
CA VAL A 33 -4.62 -7.22 5.70
C VAL A 33 -6.03 -7.79 5.70
N ASP A 34 -6.34 -8.69 4.77
CA ASP A 34 -7.65 -9.33 4.68
C ASP A 34 -8.05 -9.93 6.03
N LYS A 35 -9.26 -9.59 6.51
CA LYS A 35 -9.79 -10.02 7.81
C LYS A 35 -9.86 -11.54 7.99
N LYS A 36 -9.85 -12.32 6.90
CA LYS A 36 -9.76 -13.79 6.98
C LYS A 36 -8.43 -14.28 7.53
N GLN A 37 -7.40 -13.46 7.47
CA GLN A 37 -6.01 -13.87 7.69
C GLN A 37 -5.62 -13.61 9.13
N LYS A 38 -4.93 -14.59 9.73
CA LYS A 38 -4.30 -14.38 11.03
C LYS A 38 -3.03 -13.57 10.78
N PHE A 39 -2.95 -12.40 11.41
CA PHE A 39 -1.84 -11.49 11.22
C PHE A 39 -1.39 -10.94 12.57
N ASP A 40 -0.08 -11.00 12.79
CA ASP A 40 0.56 -10.42 13.97
C ASP A 40 1.12 -9.04 13.62
N SER A 41 0.41 -7.99 14.05
CA SER A 41 0.85 -6.61 13.83
C SER A 41 2.06 -6.22 14.68
N SER A 42 2.44 -7.01 15.69
CA SER A 42 3.61 -6.73 16.53
C SER A 42 4.92 -6.75 15.74
N LEU A 43 4.96 -7.47 14.61
CA LEU A 43 6.08 -7.51 13.67
C LEU A 43 6.48 -6.12 13.14
N PHE A 44 5.56 -5.16 13.19
CA PHE A 44 5.75 -3.81 12.64
C PHE A 44 5.76 -2.71 13.70
N TYR A 45 5.71 -3.04 15.00
CA TYR A 45 5.63 -2.08 16.11
C TYR A 45 6.74 -1.00 16.06
N ASN A 46 7.94 -1.37 15.62
CA ASN A 46 9.08 -0.45 15.54
C ASN A 46 9.10 0.43 14.27
N LYS A 47 8.22 0.19 13.29
CA LYS A 47 8.21 0.92 12.02
C LYS A 47 7.20 2.06 12.06
N LYS A 48 7.68 3.27 12.39
CA LYS A 48 6.83 4.47 12.54
C LYS A 48 6.10 4.92 11.27
N ASN A 49 6.57 4.49 10.10
CA ASN A 49 6.00 4.80 8.80
C ASN A 49 5.07 3.68 8.26
N VAL A 50 4.68 2.72 9.11
CA VAL A 50 3.81 1.60 8.71
C VAL A 50 2.52 1.63 9.53
N PHE A 51 1.39 1.70 8.85
CA PHE A 51 0.05 1.75 9.41
C PHE A 51 -0.74 0.54 8.93
N ILE A 52 -1.22 -0.29 9.86
CA ILE A 52 -1.85 -1.58 9.53
C ILE A 52 -3.30 -1.62 9.97
N TYR A 53 -4.13 -2.14 9.09
CA TYR A 53 -5.57 -2.23 9.25
C TYR A 53 -6.08 -3.60 8.81
N SER A 54 -7.17 -4.08 9.42
CA SER A 54 -7.85 -5.31 9.01
C SER A 54 -9.36 -5.19 9.20
N LYS A 55 -10.01 -4.49 8.25
CA LYS A 55 -11.43 -4.09 8.36
C LYS A 55 -12.38 -4.93 7.52
N TYR A 56 -11.91 -5.43 6.39
CA TYR A 56 -12.76 -6.01 5.35
C TYR A 56 -12.31 -7.44 5.06
N THR A 57 -13.29 -8.31 4.88
CA THR A 57 -13.08 -9.62 4.27
C THR A 57 -13.08 -9.45 2.77
N VAL A 58 -11.94 -9.74 2.13
CA VAL A 58 -11.76 -9.53 0.70
C VAL A 58 -12.07 -10.84 -0.04
N ASN A 59 -12.88 -10.74 -1.09
CA ASN A 59 -13.13 -11.80 -2.05
C ASN A 59 -12.65 -11.31 -3.41
N TRP A 60 -12.07 -12.18 -4.21
CA TRP A 60 -11.60 -11.83 -5.54
C TRP A 60 -12.76 -11.32 -6.41
N GLY A 61 -12.56 -10.20 -7.10
CA GLY A 61 -13.61 -9.51 -7.87
C GLY A 61 -14.72 -8.85 -7.01
N GLY A 62 -14.60 -8.89 -5.69
CA GLY A 62 -15.64 -8.39 -4.78
C GLY A 62 -15.52 -6.90 -4.45
N MET A 63 -16.66 -6.26 -4.20
CA MET A 63 -16.77 -4.85 -3.78
C MET A 63 -15.93 -4.49 -2.54
N ASN A 64 -15.68 -5.46 -1.65
CA ASN A 64 -14.87 -5.22 -0.46
C ASN A 64 -13.40 -4.93 -0.77
N HIS A 65 -12.87 -5.35 -1.92
CA HIS A 65 -11.52 -4.98 -2.34
C HIS A 65 -11.44 -3.47 -2.61
N LEU A 66 -12.41 -2.95 -3.38
CA LEU A 66 -12.53 -1.51 -3.61
C LEU A 66 -12.69 -0.73 -2.30
N LYS A 67 -13.54 -1.22 -1.38
CA LYS A 67 -13.71 -0.58 -0.06
C LYS A 67 -12.43 -0.57 0.77
N ALA A 68 -11.60 -1.61 0.69
CA ALA A 68 -10.31 -1.64 1.36
C ALA A 68 -9.35 -0.59 0.76
N ILE A 69 -9.28 -0.48 -0.56
CA ILE A 69 -8.46 0.53 -1.26
C ILE A 69 -8.90 1.96 -0.88
N LEU A 70 -10.20 2.25 -0.96
CA LEU A 70 -10.74 3.57 -0.60
C LEU A 70 -10.51 3.90 0.88
N PHE A 71 -10.61 2.90 1.76
CA PHE A 71 -10.30 3.06 3.16
C PHE A 71 -8.81 3.42 3.38
N LEU A 72 -7.88 2.71 2.73
CA LEU A 72 -6.46 3.03 2.81
C LEU A 72 -6.14 4.42 2.27
N ALA A 73 -6.74 4.81 1.15
CA ALA A 73 -6.60 6.15 0.60
C ALA A 73 -7.08 7.22 1.58
N ASN A 74 -8.25 7.03 2.21
CA ASN A 74 -8.78 7.95 3.21
C ASN A 74 -7.89 8.06 4.45
N GLU A 75 -7.33 6.96 4.95
CA GLU A 75 -6.39 7.01 6.07
C GLU A 75 -5.09 7.73 5.69
N ALA A 76 -4.57 7.47 4.49
CA ALA A 76 -3.36 8.10 4.00
C ALA A 76 -3.53 9.61 3.75
N LEU A 77 -4.69 10.05 3.29
CA LEU A 77 -5.02 11.48 3.09
C LEU A 77 -5.06 12.29 4.40
N LYS A 78 -5.22 11.65 5.55
CA LYS A 78 -5.16 12.34 6.85
C LYS A 78 -3.75 12.81 7.22
N ASN A 79 -2.72 12.23 6.60
CA ASN A 79 -1.34 12.62 6.81
C ASN A 79 -0.90 13.60 5.71
N SER A 80 -0.74 14.87 6.08
CA SER A 80 -0.34 15.95 5.17
C SER A 80 1.09 15.82 4.62
N GLU A 81 1.92 14.91 5.16
CA GLU A 81 3.22 14.62 4.57
C GLU A 81 3.10 13.89 3.23
N ASN A 82 2.01 13.15 3.02
CA ASN A 82 1.80 12.34 1.81
C ASN A 82 1.46 13.23 0.62
N ASN A 83 2.29 13.18 -0.43
CA ASN A 83 2.14 14.01 -1.62
C ASN A 83 1.88 13.23 -2.92
N TYR A 84 2.02 11.91 -2.87
CA TYR A 84 1.83 11.04 -4.02
C TYR A 84 1.46 9.63 -3.53
N PHE A 85 0.64 8.90 -4.28
CA PHE A 85 0.07 7.63 -3.83
C PHE A 85 0.37 6.52 -4.84
N HIS A 86 0.87 5.41 -4.33
CA HIS A 86 1.06 4.16 -5.07
C HIS A 86 0.06 3.14 -4.55
N LEU A 87 -0.59 2.41 -5.44
CA LEU A 87 -1.49 1.31 -5.09
C LEU A 87 -0.88 0.00 -5.57
N ILE A 88 -0.65 -0.92 -4.64
CA ILE A 88 -0.08 -2.25 -4.91
C ILE A 88 -0.74 -3.31 -4.02
N THR A 89 -0.41 -4.56 -4.28
CA THR A 89 -0.72 -5.71 -3.44
C THR A 89 0.50 -6.13 -2.63
N GLY A 90 0.28 -6.97 -1.60
CA GLY A 90 1.38 -7.57 -0.83
C GLY A 90 2.22 -8.60 -1.59
N GLU A 91 1.85 -8.94 -2.84
CA GLU A 91 2.56 -9.88 -3.71
C GLU A 91 3.35 -9.16 -4.82
N ASP A 92 3.25 -7.83 -4.91
CA ASP A 92 4.05 -7.02 -5.82
C ASP A 92 5.46 -6.78 -5.27
N PHE A 93 6.44 -6.67 -6.16
CA PHE A 93 7.80 -6.27 -5.79
C PHE A 93 8.41 -5.27 -6.78
N PRO A 94 9.13 -4.24 -6.32
CA PRO A 94 9.73 -3.24 -7.20
C PRO A 94 10.79 -3.83 -8.13
N ILE A 95 10.75 -3.42 -9.41
CA ILE A 95 11.78 -3.75 -10.42
C ILE A 95 12.74 -2.58 -10.71
N LYS A 96 12.61 -1.50 -9.95
CA LYS A 96 13.42 -0.28 -10.04
C LYS A 96 13.92 0.09 -8.65
N PRO A 97 15.07 0.79 -8.53
CA PRO A 97 15.55 1.26 -7.23
C PRO A 97 14.61 2.31 -6.62
N VAL A 98 14.69 2.50 -5.29
CA VAL A 98 13.90 3.50 -4.55
C VAL A 98 14.01 4.91 -5.16
N SER A 99 15.19 5.31 -5.63
CA SER A 99 15.42 6.61 -6.28
C SER A 99 14.51 6.85 -7.48
N TYR A 100 14.24 5.82 -8.28
CA TYR A 100 13.32 5.93 -9.42
C TYR A 100 11.94 6.38 -8.96
N PHE A 101 11.43 5.82 -7.86
CA PHE A 101 10.12 6.17 -7.32
C PHE A 101 10.10 7.56 -6.70
N LEU A 102 11.22 8.05 -6.16
CA LEU A 102 11.34 9.41 -5.65
C LEU A 102 11.28 10.45 -6.78
N ASP A 103 11.91 10.16 -7.91
CA ASP A 103 12.05 11.07 -9.05
C ASP A 103 10.82 11.13 -9.98
N ILE A 104 9.79 10.32 -9.74
CA ILE A 104 8.53 10.35 -10.52
C ILE A 104 7.90 11.75 -10.44
N ASP A 105 7.52 12.29 -11.60
CA ASP A 105 6.76 13.54 -11.74
C ASP A 105 5.39 13.44 -11.03
N ILE A 106 5.29 14.09 -9.88
CA ILE A 106 4.10 14.07 -9.02
C ILE A 106 2.96 14.94 -9.55
N GLN A 107 3.16 15.72 -10.62
CA GLN A 107 2.08 16.49 -11.26
C GLN A 107 1.23 15.63 -12.20
N LYS A 108 1.64 14.38 -12.45
CA LYS A 108 0.95 13.44 -13.34
C LYS A 108 0.41 12.26 -12.55
N ASN A 109 -0.67 11.67 -13.06
CA ASN A 109 -1.17 10.38 -12.60
C ASN A 109 -0.80 9.30 -13.61
N TYR A 110 -0.29 8.17 -13.12
CA TYR A 110 0.07 7.01 -13.94
C TYR A 110 -0.92 5.89 -13.66
N LEU A 111 -1.85 5.66 -14.57
CA LEU A 111 -2.83 4.60 -14.51
C LEU A 111 -3.13 4.12 -15.93
N GLU A 112 -3.19 2.81 -16.12
CA GLU A 112 -3.65 2.23 -17.37
C GLU A 112 -5.17 2.41 -17.49
N TYR A 113 -5.61 2.80 -18.68
CA TYR A 113 -7.03 2.87 -19.04
C TYR A 113 -7.19 2.37 -20.47
N PHE A 114 -8.36 1.82 -20.76
CA PHE A 114 -8.72 1.31 -22.09
C PHE A 114 -10.19 1.57 -22.36
N GLU A 115 -10.57 1.61 -23.63
CA GLU A 115 -11.97 1.73 -24.05
C GLU A 115 -12.68 0.38 -23.88
N VAL A 116 -13.88 0.43 -23.29
CA VAL A 116 -14.75 -0.74 -23.17
C VAL A 116 -15.56 -0.88 -24.48
N PRO A 117 -15.83 -2.11 -24.97
CA PRO A 117 -16.59 -2.34 -26.21
C PRO A 117 -17.96 -1.66 -26.25
#